data_AF-A0A3R7PTB1-F1
#
_entry.id   AF-A0A3R7PTB1-F1
#
_cell.length_a   1.000
_cell.length_b   1.000
_cell.length_c   1.000
_cell.angle_alpha   90.00
_cell.angle_beta   90.00
_cell.angle_gamma   90.00
#
_symmetry.space_group_name_H-M   'P 1'
#
loop_
_entity.id
_entity.type
_entity.pdbx_description
1 polymer ?
#
loop_
_entity_poly.entity_id
_entity_poly.type
_entity_poly.pdbx_seq_one_letter_code
_entity_poly.pdbx_strand_id
1 'polypeptide(L)'
;MSLANTASAMYDGCLWFFQNLLFAFYNIGYAVANPGMWLDWSEKKSIMRFVYYGGSVEFFFSVLLIFLVLFFIGVFRPAFMWGHIRVLEGFANTVGRFFAWAGLIMVLQQVLIIVMQRIFTRPDIVIGFGIPLSYDISWYAEELKLYNALVVSLCATYTFVQGGHVRVDLFYAGAKFRTKKIVDMFGSIVFM
;
A
#
# COMPACT_ATOMS: atom_id res chain seq x y z
N MET A 1 -30.67 -15.68 33.39
CA MET A 1 -29.94 -14.39 33.41
C MET A 1 -30.97 -13.28 33.67
N SER A 2 -30.87 -12.57 34.80
CA SER A 2 -31.79 -11.48 35.14
C SER A 2 -31.58 -10.29 34.19
N LEU A 3 -32.66 -9.58 33.83
CA LEU A 3 -32.62 -8.36 33.01
C LEU A 3 -31.69 -7.28 33.62
N ALA A 4 -31.55 -7.29 34.95
CA ALA A 4 -30.64 -6.41 35.69
C ALA A 4 -29.16 -6.74 35.42
N ASN A 5 -28.80 -8.03 35.31
CA ASN A 5 -27.43 -8.47 35.04
C ASN A 5 -27.03 -8.19 33.59
N THR A 6 -27.99 -8.24 32.66
CA THR A 6 -27.74 -7.85 31.27
C THR A 6 -27.57 -6.35 31.13
N ALA A 7 -28.36 -5.55 31.86
CA ALA A 7 -28.22 -4.09 31.84
C ALA A 7 -26.91 -3.61 32.49
N SER A 8 -26.48 -4.22 33.60
CA SER A 8 -25.20 -3.90 34.23
C SER A 8 -24.02 -4.28 33.33
N ALA A 9 -24.06 -5.45 32.70
CA ALA A 9 -23.00 -5.87 31.77
C ALA A 9 -22.89 -4.96 30.54
N MET A 10 -24.02 -4.45 30.02
CA MET A 10 -24.00 -3.47 28.93
C MET A 10 -23.40 -2.13 29.36
N TYR A 11 -23.75 -1.66 30.55
CA TYR A 11 -23.19 -0.42 31.12
C TYR A 11 -21.67 -0.54 31.34
N ASP A 12 -21.22 -1.63 31.96
CA ASP A 12 -19.80 -1.90 32.20
C ASP A 12 -19.02 -2.03 30.89
N GLY A 13 -19.62 -2.67 29.87
CA GLY A 13 -19.03 -2.75 28.52
C GLY A 13 -18.89 -1.38 27.85
N CYS A 14 -19.90 -0.50 27.96
CA CYS A 14 -19.82 0.87 27.45
C CYS A 14 -18.74 1.67 28.16
N LEU A 15 -18.67 1.60 29.50
CA LEU A 15 -17.63 2.28 30.26
C LEU A 15 -16.23 1.78 29.89
N TRP A 16 -16.05 0.48 29.77
CA TRP A 16 -14.79 -0.14 29.34
C TRP A 16 -14.36 0.38 27.96
N PHE A 17 -15.29 0.48 27.00
CA PHE A 17 -14.98 1.00 25.66
C PHE A 17 -14.48 2.44 25.70
N PHE A 18 -15.20 3.34 26.39
CA PHE A 18 -14.80 4.75 26.48
C PHE A 18 -13.52 4.94 27.30
N GLN A 19 -13.30 4.16 28.35
CA GLN A 19 -12.06 4.19 29.12
C GLN A 19 -10.86 3.82 28.23
N ASN A 20 -10.93 2.71 27.51
CA ASN A 20 -9.85 2.29 26.61
C ASN A 20 -9.62 3.29 25.47
N LEU A 21 -10.68 3.91 24.96
CA LEU A 21 -10.57 4.98 23.96
C LEU A 21 -9.84 6.21 24.51
N LEU A 22 -10.09 6.59 25.77
CA LEU A 22 -9.36 7.70 26.40
C LEU A 22 -7.90 7.32 26.70
N PHE A 23 -7.65 6.11 27.19
CA PHE A 23 -6.29 5.60 27.41
C PHE A 23 -5.47 5.49 26.12
N ALA A 24 -6.12 5.30 24.97
CA ALA A 24 -5.44 5.29 23.68
C ALA A 24 -4.70 6.61 23.37
N PHE A 25 -5.23 7.77 23.77
CA PHE A 25 -4.49 9.05 23.64
C PHE A 25 -3.18 9.03 24.41
N TYR A 26 -3.19 8.49 25.64
CA TYR A 26 -2.01 8.35 26.47
C TYR A 26 -1.03 7.33 25.90
N ASN A 27 -1.52 6.17 25.46
CA ASN A 27 -0.68 5.10 24.91
C ASN A 27 0.02 5.50 23.62
N ILE A 28 -0.66 6.22 22.72
CA ILE A 28 -0.04 6.79 21.51
C ILE A 28 1.05 7.79 21.89
N GLY A 29 0.76 8.71 22.82
CA GLY A 29 1.73 9.69 23.30
C GLY A 29 2.97 9.05 23.93
N TYR A 30 2.76 8.01 24.75
CA TYR A 30 3.83 7.26 25.41
C TYR A 30 4.70 6.47 24.41
N ALA A 31 4.07 5.84 23.41
CA ALA A 31 4.78 5.10 22.36
C ALA A 31 5.64 6.02 21.48
N VAL A 32 5.13 7.22 21.15
CA VAL A 32 5.88 8.23 20.38
C VAL A 32 7.02 8.85 21.21
N ALA A 33 6.82 9.09 22.50
CA ALA A 33 7.83 9.67 23.38
C ALA A 33 8.98 8.70 23.71
N ASN A 34 8.76 7.39 23.60
CA ASN A 34 9.77 6.36 23.95
C ASN A 34 10.05 5.40 22.80
N PRO A 35 10.63 5.89 21.68
CA PRO A 35 10.94 5.05 20.51
C PRO A 35 11.91 3.92 20.84
N GLY A 36 12.86 4.15 21.77
CA GLY A 36 13.88 3.16 22.13
C GLY A 36 13.34 1.86 22.75
N MET A 37 12.11 1.86 23.28
CA MET A 37 11.54 0.67 23.91
C MET A 37 10.97 -0.37 22.94
N TRP A 38 10.78 0.00 21.67
CA TRP A 38 10.19 -0.85 20.64
C TRP A 38 10.93 -0.79 19.29
N LEU A 39 11.77 0.22 19.05
CA LEU A 39 12.63 0.32 17.84
C LEU A 39 14.04 -0.25 18.04
N ASP A 40 14.47 -0.55 19.27
CA ASP A 40 15.75 -1.23 19.46
C ASP A 40 15.59 -2.73 19.13
N TRP A 41 15.92 -3.11 17.90
CA TRP A 41 15.81 -4.49 17.43
C TRP A 41 17.03 -5.35 17.81
N SER A 42 18.03 -4.75 18.47
CA SER A 42 19.16 -5.48 19.05
C SER A 42 18.76 -6.18 20.36
N GLU A 43 17.79 -5.64 21.08
CA GLU A 43 17.32 -6.22 22.34
C GLU A 43 16.10 -7.14 22.16
N LYS A 44 16.25 -8.42 22.50
CA LYS A 44 15.16 -9.42 22.41
C LYS A 44 13.88 -9.03 23.17
N LYS A 45 13.99 -8.23 24.24
CA LYS A 45 12.85 -7.73 25.02
C LYS A 45 12.00 -6.72 24.25
N SER A 46 12.62 -5.89 23.42
CA SER A 46 11.95 -4.88 22.59
C SER A 46 11.15 -5.55 21.47
N ILE A 47 11.71 -6.58 20.83
CA ILE A 47 11.00 -7.42 19.85
C ILE A 47 9.77 -8.09 20.49
N MET A 48 9.93 -8.64 21.69
CA MET A 48 8.83 -9.27 22.42
C MET A 48 7.72 -8.27 22.76
N ARG A 49 8.07 -7.06 23.24
CA ARG A 49 7.11 -5.98 23.50
C ARG A 49 6.38 -5.56 22.23
N PHE A 50 7.07 -5.43 21.11
CA PHE A 50 6.46 -5.06 19.82
C PHE A 50 5.44 -6.11 19.35
N VAL A 51 5.79 -7.40 19.40
CA VAL A 51 4.89 -8.49 19.00
C VAL A 51 3.66 -8.59 19.91
N TYR A 52 3.84 -8.54 21.22
CA TYR A 52 2.71 -8.59 22.17
C TYR A 52 1.85 -7.33 22.13
N TYR A 53 2.44 -6.17 21.86
CA TYR A 53 1.69 -4.93 21.68
C TYR A 53 0.84 -5.00 20.40
N GLY A 54 1.34 -5.64 19.33
CA GLY A 54 0.57 -5.88 18.11
C GLY A 54 -0.72 -6.69 18.30
N GLY A 55 -0.78 -7.56 19.31
CA GLY A 55 -1.99 -8.32 19.70
C GLY A 55 -2.80 -7.70 20.83
N SER A 56 -2.40 -6.52 21.33
CA SER A 56 -3.00 -5.92 22.52
C SER A 56 -4.29 -5.17 22.20
N VAL A 57 -5.19 -5.15 23.18
CA VAL A 57 -6.41 -4.33 23.13
C VAL A 57 -6.05 -2.84 23.03
N GLU A 58 -4.96 -2.42 23.65
CA GLU A 58 -4.45 -1.05 23.64
C GLU A 58 -4.07 -0.58 22.22
N PHE A 59 -3.40 -1.43 21.45
CA PHE A 59 -3.06 -1.14 20.05
C PHE A 59 -4.31 -1.04 19.18
N PHE A 60 -5.29 -1.93 19.38
CA PHE A 60 -6.57 -1.86 18.68
C PHE A 60 -7.29 -0.52 18.93
N PHE A 61 -7.42 -0.08 20.19
CA PHE A 61 -8.04 1.22 20.50
C PHE A 61 -7.20 2.40 20.01
N SER A 62 -5.88 2.28 19.95
CA SER A 62 -5.00 3.30 19.37
C SER A 62 -5.23 3.48 17.86
N VAL A 63 -5.31 2.38 17.11
CA VAL A 63 -5.62 2.41 15.67
C VAL A 63 -7.06 2.90 15.44
N LEU A 64 -8.02 2.40 16.23
CA LEU A 64 -9.42 2.83 16.17
C LEU A 64 -9.55 4.33 16.43
N LEU A 65 -8.80 4.87 17.40
CA LEU A 65 -8.79 6.28 17.72
C LEU A 65 -8.24 7.12 16.57
N ILE A 66 -7.10 6.71 15.99
CA ILE A 66 -6.53 7.39 14.81
C ILE A 66 -7.55 7.41 13.67
N PHE A 67 -8.19 6.26 13.41
CA PHE A 67 -9.24 6.16 12.39
C PHE A 67 -10.43 7.09 12.69
N LEU A 68 -10.94 7.11 13.92
CA LEU A 68 -12.06 7.97 14.32
C LEU A 68 -11.69 9.45 14.20
N VAL A 69 -10.50 9.85 14.66
CA VAL A 69 -10.02 11.24 14.53
C VAL A 69 -9.93 11.64 13.06
N LEU A 70 -9.33 10.82 12.20
CA LEU A 70 -9.25 11.09 10.76
C LEU A 70 -10.64 11.14 10.12
N PHE A 71 -11.56 10.25 10.52
CA PHE A 71 -12.94 10.22 10.03
C PHE A 71 -13.69 11.50 10.41
N PHE A 72 -13.68 11.90 11.68
CA PHE A 72 -14.36 13.12 12.12
C PHE A 72 -13.77 14.36 11.45
N ILE A 73 -12.44 14.49 11.41
CA ILE A 73 -11.78 15.61 10.71
C ILE A 73 -12.19 15.61 9.23
N GLY A 74 -12.26 14.45 8.58
CA GLY A 74 -12.66 14.31 7.19
C GLY A 74 -14.11 14.72 6.92
N VAL A 75 -15.03 14.37 7.81
CA VAL A 75 -16.45 14.76 7.72
C VAL A 75 -16.64 16.26 7.95
N PHE A 76 -15.96 16.84 8.94
CA PHE A 76 -16.10 18.26 9.27
C PHE A 76 -15.33 19.19 8.31
N ARG A 77 -14.24 18.69 7.69
CA ARG A 77 -13.42 19.46 6.74
C ARG A 77 -13.17 18.64 5.48
N PRO A 78 -14.05 18.69 4.47
CA PRO A 78 -13.84 17.97 3.22
C PRO A 78 -12.51 18.34 2.53
N ALA A 79 -12.02 19.58 2.74
CA ALA A 79 -10.71 20.01 2.25
C ALA A 79 -9.53 19.15 2.75
N PHE A 80 -9.62 18.57 3.96
CA PHE A 80 -8.61 17.67 4.49
C PHE A 80 -8.58 16.34 3.71
N MET A 81 -9.75 15.77 3.41
CA MET A 81 -9.86 14.56 2.58
C MET A 81 -9.36 14.79 1.15
N TRP A 82 -9.65 15.96 0.56
CA TRP A 82 -9.08 16.36 -0.73
C TRP A 82 -7.55 16.49 -0.70
N GLY A 83 -6.96 16.86 0.44
CA GLY A 83 -5.52 16.84 0.65
C GLY A 83 -4.95 15.41 0.57
N HIS A 84 -5.58 14.46 1.25
CA HIS A 84 -5.15 13.05 1.26
C HIS A 84 -5.20 12.45 -0.15
N ILE A 85 -6.29 12.70 -0.89
CA ILE A 85 -6.44 12.24 -2.27
C ILE A 85 -5.33 12.80 -3.14
N ARG A 86 -5.02 14.11 -3.06
CA ARG A 86 -3.93 14.71 -3.83
C ARG A 86 -2.56 14.10 -3.53
N VAL A 87 -2.29 13.75 -2.27
CA VAL A 87 -1.03 13.09 -1.89
C VAL A 87 -0.98 11.67 -2.47
N LEU A 88 -2.05 10.89 -2.33
CA LEU A 88 -2.13 9.53 -2.85
C LEU A 88 -2.04 9.50 -4.38
N GLU A 89 -2.76 10.40 -5.04
CA GLU A 89 -2.74 10.57 -6.50
C GLU A 89 -1.35 11.02 -6.97
N GLY A 90 -0.74 11.99 -6.29
CA GLY A 90 0.61 12.45 -6.56
C GLY A 90 1.66 11.35 -6.41
N PHE A 91 1.56 10.55 -5.35
CA PHE A 91 2.43 9.40 -5.11
C PHE A 91 2.27 8.35 -6.20
N ALA A 92 1.05 7.92 -6.49
CA ALA A 92 0.76 6.93 -7.53
C ALA A 92 1.20 7.40 -8.92
N ASN A 93 1.02 8.68 -9.25
CA ASN A 93 1.46 9.26 -10.52
C ASN A 93 3.00 9.31 -10.62
N THR A 94 3.68 9.68 -9.53
CA THR A 94 5.14 9.75 -9.48
C THR A 94 5.77 8.36 -9.60
N VAL A 95 5.29 7.40 -8.80
CA VAL A 95 5.73 6.00 -8.82
C VAL A 95 5.44 5.38 -10.19
N GLY A 96 4.21 5.54 -10.70
CA GLY A 96 3.81 5.00 -12.00
C GLY A 96 4.65 5.51 -13.16
N ARG A 97 4.89 6.83 -13.22
CA ARG A 97 5.76 7.43 -14.24
C ARG A 97 7.20 6.97 -14.13
N PHE A 98 7.71 6.77 -12.91
CA PHE A 98 9.06 6.25 -12.69
C PHE A 98 9.18 4.81 -13.18
N PHE A 99 8.25 3.92 -12.79
CA PHE A 99 8.28 2.51 -13.18
C PHE A 99 7.85 2.26 -14.64
N ALA A 100 7.19 3.21 -15.30
CA ALA A 100 6.96 3.14 -16.74
C ALA A 100 8.28 3.03 -17.54
N TRP A 101 9.37 3.61 -17.05
CA TRP A 101 10.70 3.45 -17.65
C TRP A 101 11.23 2.02 -17.58
N ALA A 102 10.83 1.23 -16.57
CA ALA A 102 11.20 -0.17 -16.49
C ALA A 102 10.63 -0.98 -17.67
N GLY A 103 9.47 -0.60 -18.18
CA GLY A 103 8.91 -1.19 -19.41
C GLY A 103 9.76 -0.90 -20.65
N LEU A 104 10.27 0.33 -20.79
CA LEU A 104 11.17 0.69 -21.88
C LEU A 104 12.50 -0.07 -21.77
N ILE A 105 13.09 -0.12 -20.56
CA ILE A 105 14.33 -0.86 -20.28
C ILE A 105 14.16 -2.34 -20.59
N MET A 106 13.04 -2.94 -20.19
CA MET A 106 12.72 -4.34 -20.48
C MET A 106 12.74 -4.63 -21.99
N VAL A 107 12.10 -3.79 -22.80
CA VAL A 107 12.08 -3.97 -24.26
C VAL A 107 13.47 -3.82 -24.86
N LEU A 108 14.23 -2.81 -24.44
CA LEU A 108 15.61 -2.60 -24.92
C LEU A 108 16.52 -3.77 -24.53
N GLN A 109 16.43 -4.25 -23.30
CA GLN A 109 17.16 -5.41 -22.81
C GLN A 109 16.77 -6.67 -23.58
N GLN A 110 15.49 -6.86 -23.90
CA GLN A 110 15.02 -7.99 -24.70
C GLN A 110 15.58 -7.97 -26.13
N VAL A 111 15.61 -6.80 -26.78
CA VAL A 111 16.23 -6.65 -28.11
C VAL A 111 17.74 -6.96 -28.04
N LEU A 112 18.44 -6.46 -27.02
CA LEU A 112 19.87 -6.71 -26.84
C LEU A 112 20.17 -8.19 -26.64
N ILE A 113 19.37 -8.90 -25.83
CA ILE A 113 19.47 -10.36 -25.64
C ILE A 113 19.31 -11.08 -26.98
N ILE A 114 18.29 -10.73 -27.78
CA ILE A 114 18.05 -11.35 -29.08
C ILE A 114 19.24 -11.12 -30.03
N VAL A 115 19.79 -9.91 -30.08
CA VAL A 115 20.96 -9.60 -30.94
C VAL A 115 22.20 -10.38 -30.50
N MET A 116 22.51 -10.41 -29.20
CA MET A 116 23.69 -11.12 -28.69
C MET A 116 23.60 -12.64 -28.88
N GLN A 117 22.44 -13.24 -28.60
CA GLN A 117 22.21 -14.67 -28.75
C GLN A 117 22.08 -15.12 -30.19
N ARG A 118 21.29 -14.41 -31.00
CA ARG A 118 20.89 -14.87 -32.35
C ARG A 118 21.84 -14.44 -33.45
N ILE A 119 22.54 -13.31 -33.30
CA ILE A 119 23.45 -12.78 -34.34
C ILE A 119 24.91 -13.09 -33.99
N PHE A 120 25.32 -12.81 -32.75
CA PHE A 120 26.73 -12.96 -32.34
C PHE A 120 27.06 -14.30 -31.70
N THR A 121 26.05 -15.11 -31.36
CA THR A 121 26.20 -16.44 -30.75
C THR A 121 27.10 -16.46 -29.50
N ARG A 122 27.16 -15.33 -28.78
CA ARG A 122 27.92 -15.18 -27.53
C ARG A 122 27.00 -15.52 -26.35
N PRO A 123 27.42 -16.38 -25.41
CA PRO A 123 26.61 -16.74 -24.24
C PRO A 123 26.62 -15.68 -23.13
N ASP A 124 27.46 -14.64 -23.24
CA ASP A 124 27.66 -13.65 -22.18
C ASP A 124 27.49 -12.23 -22.72
N ILE A 125 26.85 -11.37 -21.94
CA ILE A 125 26.74 -9.94 -22.26
C ILE A 125 27.76 -9.21 -21.40
N VAL A 126 28.82 -8.71 -22.05
CA VAL A 126 29.87 -7.92 -21.41
C VAL A 126 29.50 -6.44 -21.58
N ILE A 127 28.98 -5.83 -20.52
CA ILE A 127 28.77 -4.39 -20.46
C ILE A 127 29.98 -3.80 -19.74
N GLY A 128 30.89 -3.18 -20.49
CA GLY A 128 32.15 -2.64 -19.97
C GLY A 128 32.28 -1.14 -20.19
N PHE A 129 32.29 -0.38 -19.10
CA PHE A 129 32.91 0.95 -19.03
C PHE A 129 34.08 0.84 -18.05
N GLY A 130 35.22 0.32 -18.51
CA GLY A 130 36.40 0.04 -17.68
C GLY A 130 36.53 -1.42 -17.26
N ILE A 131 35.77 -1.88 -16.26
CA ILE A 131 35.82 -3.28 -15.78
C ILE A 131 34.72 -4.09 -16.50
N PRO A 132 35.05 -5.19 -17.18
CA PRO A 132 34.05 -6.01 -17.85
C PRO A 132 33.22 -6.76 -16.81
N LEU A 133 31.98 -6.30 -16.58
CA LEU A 133 30.97 -7.09 -15.90
C LEU A 133 30.40 -8.07 -16.93
N SER A 134 30.90 -9.30 -16.89
CA SER A 134 30.37 -10.43 -17.67
C SER A 134 29.31 -11.15 -16.84
N TYR A 135 28.05 -10.96 -17.19
CA TYR A 135 26.95 -11.76 -16.66
C TYR A 135 26.39 -12.66 -17.75
N ASP A 136 26.05 -13.89 -17.36
CA ASP A 136 25.42 -14.87 -18.24
C ASP A 136 24.03 -14.40 -18.65
N ILE A 137 23.55 -14.84 -19.81
CA ILE A 137 22.22 -14.44 -20.30
C ILE A 137 21.08 -14.89 -19.36
N SER A 138 21.30 -15.92 -18.53
CA SER A 138 20.32 -16.35 -17.52
C SER A 138 20.02 -15.25 -16.49
N TRP A 139 21.04 -14.47 -16.09
CA TRP A 139 20.87 -13.35 -15.16
C TRP A 139 19.93 -12.28 -15.73
N TYR A 140 20.18 -11.86 -16.98
CA TYR A 140 19.35 -10.87 -17.66
C TYR A 140 17.93 -11.40 -17.93
N ALA A 141 17.74 -12.71 -18.11
CA ALA A 141 16.42 -13.32 -18.27
C ALA A 141 15.61 -13.37 -16.96
N GLU A 142 16.27 -13.56 -15.81
CA GLU A 142 15.63 -13.46 -14.49
C GLU A 142 15.27 -12.01 -14.14
N GLU A 143 16.13 -11.07 -14.49
CA GLU A 143 15.89 -9.63 -14.34
C GLU A 143 14.65 -9.17 -15.14
N LEU A 144 14.43 -9.70 -16.35
CA LEU A 144 13.21 -9.44 -17.13
C LEU A 144 11.94 -9.85 -16.39
N LYS A 145 11.96 -10.96 -15.64
CA LYS A 145 10.80 -11.40 -14.84
C LYS A 145 10.54 -10.42 -13.68
N LEU A 146 11.61 -9.92 -13.07
CA LEU A 146 11.53 -8.90 -12.02
C LEU A 146 10.95 -7.60 -12.57
N TYR A 147 11.45 -7.10 -13.71
CA TYR A 147 10.89 -5.89 -14.34
C TYR A 147 9.41 -6.04 -14.68
N ASN A 148 9.00 -7.23 -15.14
CA ASN A 148 7.59 -7.49 -15.44
C ASN A 148 6.73 -7.45 -14.17
N ALA A 149 7.19 -8.12 -13.09
CA ALA A 149 6.49 -8.07 -11.81
C ALA A 149 6.38 -6.63 -11.26
N LEU A 150 7.44 -5.82 -11.38
CA LEU A 150 7.42 -4.41 -10.98
C LEU A 150 6.42 -3.60 -11.80
N VAL A 151 6.44 -3.73 -13.14
CA VAL A 151 5.52 -2.99 -14.01
C VAL A 151 4.06 -3.37 -13.70
N VAL A 152 3.76 -4.66 -13.54
CA VAL A 152 2.37 -5.09 -13.24
C VAL A 152 1.92 -4.60 -11.87
N SER A 153 2.74 -4.77 -10.82
CA SER A 153 2.34 -4.42 -9.45
C SER A 153 2.32 -2.91 -9.18
N LEU A 154 3.24 -2.13 -9.78
CA LEU A 154 3.41 -0.71 -9.48
C LEU A 154 2.73 0.20 -10.52
N CYS A 155 2.58 -0.24 -11.78
CA CYS A 155 1.89 0.55 -12.80
C CYS A 155 0.38 0.27 -12.89
N ALA A 156 -0.15 -0.81 -12.31
CA ALA A 156 -1.60 -1.05 -12.26
C ALA A 156 -2.36 0.04 -11.48
N THR A 157 -1.80 0.49 -10.36
CA THR A 157 -2.36 1.62 -9.59
C THR A 157 -2.30 2.92 -10.37
N TYR A 158 -1.25 3.12 -11.17
CA TYR A 158 -1.10 4.29 -12.04
C TYR A 158 -2.17 4.34 -13.13
N THR A 159 -2.41 3.23 -13.84
CA THR A 159 -3.44 3.18 -14.89
C THR A 159 -4.85 3.36 -14.32
N PHE A 160 -5.08 2.88 -13.10
CA PHE A 160 -6.33 3.13 -12.37
C PHE A 160 -6.52 4.63 -12.08
N VAL A 161 -5.50 5.29 -11.52
CA VAL A 161 -5.53 6.73 -11.23
C VAL A 161 -5.73 7.58 -12.49
N GLN A 162 -5.11 7.20 -13.60
CA GLN A 162 -5.27 7.90 -14.89
C GLN A 162 -6.60 7.57 -15.60
N GLY A 163 -7.43 6.68 -15.05
CA GLY A 163 -8.70 6.26 -15.67
C GLY A 163 -8.51 5.49 -16.97
N GLY A 164 -7.34 4.88 -17.18
CA GLY A 164 -6.97 4.10 -18.35
C GLY A 164 -7.42 2.64 -18.31
N HIS A 165 -8.22 2.24 -17.30
CA HIS A 165 -8.87 0.94 -17.32
C HIS A 165 -9.82 0.87 -18.51
N VAL A 166 -9.69 -0.19 -19.31
CA VAL A 166 -10.58 -0.46 -20.44
C VAL A 166 -11.95 -0.80 -19.85
N ARG A 167 -12.79 0.24 -19.70
CA ARG A 167 -14.21 0.09 -19.40
C ARG A 167 -14.83 -0.62 -20.60
N VAL A 168 -15.55 -1.72 -20.36
CA VAL A 168 -16.37 -2.34 -21.40
C VAL A 168 -17.54 -1.39 -21.67
N ASP A 169 -17.32 -0.44 -22.58
CA ASP A 169 -18.12 0.78 -22.74
C ASP A 169 -19.56 0.57 -23.24
N LEU A 170 -19.97 -0.67 -23.53
CA LEU A 170 -21.32 -0.95 -24.05
C LEU A 170 -22.44 -0.65 -23.03
N PHE A 171 -22.20 -0.90 -21.73
CA PHE A 171 -23.18 -0.61 -20.66
C PHE A 171 -22.89 0.71 -19.93
N TYR A 172 -21.62 1.15 -19.93
CA TYR A 172 -21.19 2.35 -19.22
C TYR A 172 -21.55 3.64 -19.98
N ALA A 173 -21.60 3.63 -21.32
CA ALA A 173 -21.88 4.83 -22.10
C ALA A 173 -23.25 5.47 -21.76
N GLY A 174 -24.30 4.66 -21.59
CA GLY A 174 -25.67 5.12 -21.30
C GLY A 174 -25.99 5.38 -19.81
N ALA A 175 -25.08 5.04 -18.88
CA ALA A 175 -25.35 5.16 -17.45
C ALA A 175 -25.24 6.61 -16.94
N LYS A 176 -26.18 7.02 -16.06
CA LYS A 176 -26.15 8.33 -15.38
C LYS A 176 -24.90 8.45 -14.50
N PHE A 177 -24.40 9.69 -14.33
CA PHE A 177 -23.19 10.00 -13.54
C PHE A 177 -23.21 9.41 -12.12
N ARG A 178 -24.38 9.36 -11.47
CA ARG A 178 -24.52 8.77 -10.13
C ARG A 178 -24.29 7.26 -10.10
N THR A 179 -24.80 6.53 -11.10
CA THR A 179 -24.60 5.08 -11.22
C THR A 179 -23.13 4.76 -11.51
N LYS A 180 -22.48 5.56 -12.39
CA LYS A 180 -21.04 5.43 -12.67
C LYS A 180 -20.20 5.57 -11.40
N LYS A 181 -20.48 6.58 -10.57
CA LYS A 181 -19.75 6.82 -9.32
C LYS A 181 -19.89 5.67 -8.31
N ILE A 182 -21.10 5.11 -8.17
CA ILE A 182 -21.35 4.00 -7.23
C ILE A 182 -20.65 2.74 -7.70
N VAL A 183 -20.73 2.42 -9.00
CA VAL A 183 -20.07 1.26 -9.58
C VAL A 183 -18.55 1.39 -9.47
N ASP A 184 -17.99 2.59 -9.65
CA ASP A 184 -16.56 2.85 -9.50
C ASP A 184 -16.09 2.68 -8.04
N MET A 185 -16.83 3.24 -7.07
CA MET A 185 -16.54 3.05 -5.64
C MET A 185 -16.65 1.59 -5.21
N PHE A 186 -17.67 0.87 -5.68
CA PHE A 186 -17.87 -0.53 -5.31
C PHE A 186 -16.82 -1.43 -5.97
N GLY A 187 -16.51 -1.18 -7.25
CA GLY A 187 -15.46 -1.87 -7.99
C GLY A 187 -14.09 -1.73 -7.30
N SER A 188 -13.74 -0.53 -6.84
CA SER A 188 -12.49 -0.30 -6.12
C SER A 188 -12.40 -0.96 -4.74
N ILE A 189 -13.54 -1.27 -4.09
CA ILE A 189 -13.54 -1.91 -2.76
C ILE A 189 -13.52 -3.45 -2.88
N VAL A 190 -14.12 -4.00 -3.94
CA VAL A 190 -14.33 -5.44 -4.07
C VAL A 190 -13.26 -6.11 -4.95
N PHE A 191 -12.76 -5.43 -5.98
CA PHE A 191 -11.81 -6.01 -6.93
C PHE A 191 -10.35 -5.60 -6.69
N MET A 192 -10.09 -4.61 -5.83
CA MET A 192 -8.74 -4.18 -5.41
C MET A 192 -8.56 -4.39 -3.92
#